data_AF-A0A0C2CZX8-F1
#
_entry.id   AF-A0A0C2CZX8-F1
#
_cell.length_a   1.000
_cell.length_b   1.000
_cell.length_c   1.000
_cell.angle_alpha   90.00
_cell.angle_beta   90.00
_cell.angle_gamma   90.00
#
_symmetry.space_group_name_H-M   'P 1'
#
loop_
_entity.id
_entity.type
_entity.pdbx_description
1 polymer ?
#
loop_
_entity_poly.entity_id
_entity_poly.type
_entity_poly.pdbx_seq_one_letter_code
_entity_poly.pdbx_strand_id
1 'polypeptide(L)'
;MQDEQKVILFPRFLQSLEMSKKCRDTLRMHFRKTLLEQRPDVFHKVMLMCMQSSPKMNEVIACQMYCYQLHLDGAKVAERAFRLGEIHFKYAQYGMKPHFLDIFALHMETILRGLKFSNDDEKQIFILAFRQLNAFIAETMSLAYSKCQQRAMIARR
;
A
#
# COMPACT_ATOMS: atom_id res chain seq x y z
N MET A 1 16.34 -16.73 27.50
CA MET A 1 15.35 -15.64 27.58
C MET A 1 14.49 -15.72 26.33
N GLN A 2 13.20 -15.99 26.50
CA GLN A 2 12.25 -16.18 25.40
C GLN A 2 11.80 -14.81 24.87
N ASP A 3 11.90 -14.61 23.56
CA ASP A 3 11.37 -13.45 22.85
C ASP A 3 9.83 -13.48 22.91
N GLU A 4 9.23 -12.65 23.77
CA GLU A 4 7.80 -12.35 23.71
C GLU A 4 7.52 -11.48 22.47
N GLN A 5 7.18 -12.13 21.37
CA GLN A 5 6.52 -11.47 20.24
C GLN A 5 5.20 -10.86 20.75
N LYS A 6 5.21 -9.55 20.99
CA LYS A 6 4.00 -8.77 21.20
C LYS A 6 3.13 -8.85 19.95
N VAL A 7 2.17 -9.76 19.96
CA VAL A 7 1.09 -9.84 18.97
C VAL A 7 0.30 -8.54 19.07
N ILE A 8 0.50 -7.65 18.11
CA ILE A 8 -0.31 -6.45 17.97
C ILE A 8 -1.71 -6.91 17.61
N LEU A 9 -2.65 -6.79 18.55
CA LEU A 9 -4.06 -7.10 18.29
C LEU A 9 -4.62 -6.03 17.34
N PHE A 10 -4.78 -6.38 16.08
CA PHE A 10 -5.39 -5.50 15.08
C PHE A 10 -6.89 -5.35 15.33
N PRO A 11 -7.46 -4.15 15.15
CA PRO A 11 -8.91 -3.94 15.18
C PRO A 11 -9.66 -4.90 14.26
N ARG A 12 -10.81 -5.43 14.70
CA ARG A 12 -11.63 -6.40 13.94
C ARG A 12 -11.98 -5.98 12.50
N PHE A 13 -12.07 -4.66 12.22
CA PHE A 13 -12.34 -4.17 10.87
C PHE A 13 -11.18 -4.40 9.89
N LEU A 14 -9.93 -4.52 10.37
CA LEU A 14 -8.77 -4.82 9.52
C LEU A 14 -8.71 -6.31 9.15
N GLN A 15 -9.31 -7.20 9.95
CA GLN A 15 -9.41 -8.63 9.62
C GLN A 15 -10.32 -8.86 8.40
N SER A 16 -11.36 -8.03 8.19
CA SER A 16 -12.18 -8.09 6.97
C SER A 16 -11.47 -7.59 5.71
N LEU A 17 -10.32 -6.92 5.85
CA LEU A 17 -9.49 -6.45 4.74
C LEU A 17 -8.36 -7.44 4.40
N GLU A 18 -8.28 -8.57 5.11
CA GLU A 18 -7.23 -9.55 4.92
C GLU A 18 -7.41 -10.28 3.57
N MET A 19 -6.34 -10.29 2.77
CA MET A 19 -6.36 -10.90 1.44
C MET A 19 -6.72 -12.38 1.53
N SER A 20 -7.59 -12.87 0.64
CA SER A 20 -7.91 -14.29 0.59
C SER A 20 -6.69 -15.14 0.24
N LYS A 21 -6.69 -16.41 0.69
CA LYS A 21 -5.60 -17.36 0.36
C LYS A 21 -5.40 -17.48 -1.15
N LYS A 22 -6.50 -17.58 -1.91
CA LYS A 22 -6.48 -17.64 -3.38
C LYS A 22 -5.78 -16.42 -4.00
N CYS A 23 -6.11 -15.21 -3.54
CA CYS A 23 -5.49 -13.98 -4.05
C CYS A 23 -3.98 -13.94 -3.77
N ARG A 24 -3.53 -14.36 -2.59
CA ARG A 24 -2.09 -14.43 -2.24
C ARG A 24 -1.33 -15.40 -3.14
N ASP A 25 -1.89 -16.58 -3.37
CA ASP A 25 -1.24 -17.64 -4.14
C ASP A 25 -1.11 -17.23 -5.62
N THR A 26 -2.15 -16.64 -6.20
CA THR A 26 -2.12 -16.09 -7.57
C THR A 26 -1.05 -15.00 -7.71
N LEU A 27 -0.96 -14.07 -6.75
CA LEU A 27 0.02 -12.99 -6.83
C LEU A 27 1.45 -13.53 -6.81
N ARG A 28 1.75 -14.48 -5.92
CA ARG A 28 3.07 -15.13 -5.84
C ARG A 28 3.44 -15.86 -7.13
N MET A 29 2.47 -16.53 -7.76
CA MET A 29 2.70 -17.33 -8.97
C MET A 29 3.13 -16.47 -10.17
N HIS A 30 2.50 -15.31 -10.36
CA HIS A 30 2.69 -14.53 -11.59
C HIS A 30 3.65 -13.36 -11.46
N PHE A 31 3.80 -12.76 -10.26
CA PHE A 31 4.45 -11.47 -10.09
C PHE A 31 5.83 -11.37 -10.77
N ARG A 32 6.68 -12.40 -10.62
CA ARG A 32 8.01 -12.37 -11.23
C ARG A 32 7.94 -12.45 -12.75
N LYS A 33 7.27 -13.47 -13.29
CA LYS A 33 7.20 -13.71 -14.74
C LYS A 33 6.45 -12.62 -15.50
N THR A 34 5.45 -11.99 -14.89
CA THR A 34 4.62 -10.99 -15.58
C THR A 34 5.09 -9.57 -15.32
N LEU A 35 5.40 -9.22 -14.08
CA LEU A 35 5.70 -7.84 -13.71
C LEU A 35 7.20 -7.55 -13.81
N LEU A 36 8.04 -8.43 -13.26
CA LEU A 36 9.49 -8.20 -13.18
C LEU A 36 10.23 -8.55 -14.48
N GLU A 37 9.89 -9.67 -15.12
CA GLU A 37 10.62 -10.16 -16.29
C GLU A 37 10.17 -9.49 -17.59
N GLN A 38 8.87 -9.27 -17.79
CA GLN A 38 8.37 -8.62 -19.01
C GLN A 38 8.54 -7.10 -18.99
N ARG A 39 8.57 -6.49 -17.79
CA ARG A 39 8.72 -5.04 -17.61
C ARG A 39 9.68 -4.75 -16.45
N PRO A 40 10.98 -5.02 -16.62
CA PRO A 40 11.98 -4.83 -15.58
C PRO A 40 12.10 -3.36 -15.12
N ASP A 41 11.68 -2.42 -15.96
CA ASP A 41 11.61 -0.99 -15.65
C ASP A 41 10.26 -0.55 -15.06
N VAL A 42 9.29 -1.44 -14.84
CA VAL A 42 7.91 -1.07 -14.49
C VAL A 42 7.85 -0.17 -13.26
N PHE A 43 8.63 -0.48 -12.23
CA PHE A 43 8.67 0.33 -11.02
C PHE A 43 9.38 1.66 -11.24
N HIS A 44 10.42 1.70 -12.08
CA HIS A 44 11.07 2.95 -12.46
C HIS A 44 10.15 3.84 -13.31
N LYS A 45 9.38 3.25 -14.21
CA LYS A 45 8.46 3.96 -15.11
C LYS A 45 7.22 4.46 -14.39
N VAL A 46 6.65 3.65 -13.51
CA VAL A 46 5.58 4.07 -12.58
C VAL A 46 6.11 5.17 -11.66
N MET A 47 7.32 5.01 -11.11
CA MET A 47 7.97 6.04 -10.30
C MET A 47 8.15 7.35 -11.07
N LEU A 48 8.60 7.34 -12.33
CA LEU A 48 8.73 8.55 -13.15
C LEU A 48 7.38 9.19 -13.50
N MET A 49 6.36 8.40 -13.85
CA MET A 49 4.99 8.89 -14.07
C MET A 49 4.41 9.50 -12.79
N CYS A 50 4.81 8.96 -11.65
CA CYS A 50 4.44 9.47 -10.35
C CYS A 50 5.24 10.72 -9.96
N MET A 51 6.53 10.80 -10.26
CA MET A 51 7.35 12.01 -10.08
C MET A 51 6.85 13.18 -10.93
N GLN A 52 6.41 12.92 -12.17
CA GLN A 52 5.77 13.92 -13.03
C GLN A 52 4.43 14.41 -12.48
N SER A 53 3.74 13.58 -11.69
CA SER A 53 2.40 13.87 -11.17
C SER A 53 2.42 14.43 -9.73
N SER A 54 3.38 14.03 -8.87
CA SER A 54 3.59 14.53 -7.50
C SER A 54 4.80 13.83 -6.80
N PRO A 55 5.78 14.57 -6.23
CA PRO A 55 6.89 13.99 -5.42
C PRO A 55 6.44 13.13 -4.24
N LYS A 56 5.18 13.26 -3.81
CA LYS A 56 4.53 12.56 -2.68
C LYS A 56 4.29 11.07 -2.94
N MET A 57 4.34 10.62 -4.21
CA MET A 57 4.06 9.22 -4.58
C MET A 57 5.26 8.28 -4.43
N ASN A 58 6.49 8.78 -4.37
CA ASN A 58 7.68 7.94 -4.17
C ASN A 58 7.62 7.12 -2.87
N GLU A 59 7.08 7.72 -1.81
CA GLU A 59 6.94 7.06 -0.51
C GLU A 59 5.89 5.93 -0.53
N VAL A 60 4.81 6.10 -1.31
CA VAL A 60 3.76 5.08 -1.47
C VAL A 60 4.24 3.91 -2.32
N ILE A 61 4.91 4.20 -3.45
CA ILE A 61 5.48 3.17 -4.32
C ILE A 61 6.55 2.37 -3.57
N ALA A 62 7.43 3.07 -2.85
CA ALA A 62 8.41 2.42 -1.98
C ALA A 62 7.72 1.53 -0.94
N CYS A 63 6.65 2.02 -0.30
CA CYS A 63 5.86 1.23 0.65
C CYS A 63 5.30 -0.04 0.00
N GLN A 64 4.73 0.03 -1.20
CA GLN A 64 4.19 -1.15 -1.90
C GLN A 64 5.26 -2.15 -2.32
N MET A 65 6.40 -1.66 -2.79
CA MET A 65 7.55 -2.50 -3.09
C MET A 65 8.08 -3.22 -1.86
N TYR A 66 8.17 -2.50 -0.73
CA TYR A 66 8.50 -3.11 0.56
C TYR A 66 7.42 -4.10 1.03
N CYS A 67 6.14 -3.79 0.88
CA CYS A 67 5.04 -4.70 1.22
C CYS A 67 5.12 -6.01 0.43
N TYR A 68 5.45 -5.92 -0.86
CA TYR A 68 5.72 -7.09 -1.69
C TYR A 68 6.92 -7.89 -1.19
N GLN A 69 8.05 -7.23 -0.85
CA GLN A 69 9.22 -7.88 -0.27
C GLN A 69 8.93 -8.56 1.09
N LEU A 70 7.96 -8.04 1.84
CA LEU A 70 7.48 -8.62 3.10
C LEU A 70 6.45 -9.74 2.89
N HIS A 71 6.34 -10.26 1.67
CA HIS A 71 5.42 -11.32 1.27
C HIS A 71 3.94 -11.00 1.52
N LEU A 72 3.59 -9.71 1.60
CA LEU A 72 2.23 -9.22 1.86
C LEU A 72 1.66 -9.75 3.18
N ASP A 73 2.53 -9.95 4.17
CA ASP A 73 2.15 -10.25 5.55
C ASP A 73 1.38 -9.06 6.13
N GLY A 74 0.12 -9.27 6.48
CA GLY A 74 -0.80 -8.20 6.88
C GLY A 74 -0.28 -7.38 8.08
N ALA A 75 0.36 -8.03 9.05
CA ALA A 75 0.88 -7.35 10.23
C ALA A 75 2.07 -6.45 9.88
N LYS A 76 3.01 -6.96 9.07
CA LYS A 76 4.19 -6.19 8.63
C LYS A 76 3.81 -5.05 7.69
N VAL A 77 2.85 -5.29 6.79
CA VAL A 77 2.30 -4.26 5.90
C VAL A 77 1.64 -3.15 6.72
N ALA A 78 0.84 -3.51 7.73
CA ALA A 78 0.19 -2.55 8.61
C ALA A 78 1.20 -1.70 9.39
N GLU A 79 2.24 -2.31 9.97
CA GLU A 79 3.27 -1.57 10.71
C GLU A 79 3.94 -0.51 9.83
N ARG A 80 4.29 -0.88 8.59
CA ARG A 80 4.96 0.01 7.65
C ARG A 80 4.05 1.13 7.16
N ALA A 81 2.82 0.81 6.76
CA ALA A 81 1.82 1.80 6.39
C ALA A 81 1.52 2.76 7.55
N PHE A 82 1.46 2.25 8.79
CA PHE A 82 1.23 3.08 9.97
C PHE A 82 2.37 4.08 10.19
N ARG A 83 3.63 3.64 10.16
CA ARG A 83 4.80 4.55 10.26
C ARG A 83 4.77 5.61 9.17
N LEU A 84 4.36 5.26 7.95
CA LEU A 84 4.28 6.21 6.85
C LEU A 84 3.23 7.29 7.12
N GLY A 85 2.08 6.93 7.69
CA GLY A 85 1.08 7.90 8.14
C GLY A 85 1.60 8.86 9.22
N GLU A 86 2.41 8.38 10.17
CA GLU A 86 3.06 9.23 11.18
C GLU A 86 4.07 10.21 10.57
N ILE A 87 4.85 9.75 9.58
CA ILE A 87 5.80 10.59 8.82
C ILE A 87 5.03 11.69 8.08
N HIS A 88 3.96 11.34 7.37
CA HIS A 88 3.13 12.30 6.64
C HIS A 88 2.52 13.37 7.55
N PHE A 89 2.12 13.02 8.78
CA PHE A 89 1.65 14.00 9.75
C PHE A 89 2.72 15.06 10.09
N LYS A 90 3.99 14.66 10.26
CA LYS A 90 5.10 15.61 10.53
C LYS A 90 5.30 16.60 9.38
N TYR A 91 5.03 16.17 8.15
CA TYR A 91 5.14 17.00 6.96
C TYR A 91 3.82 17.68 6.56
N ALA A 92 2.74 17.56 7.36
CA ALA A 92 1.44 18.14 7.04
C ALA A 92 1.50 19.65 6.81
N GLN A 93 2.40 20.35 7.52
CA GLN A 93 2.67 21.79 7.34
C GLN A 93 3.13 22.17 5.93
N TYR A 94 3.66 21.23 5.16
CA TYR A 94 4.06 21.39 3.76
C TYR A 94 2.98 20.89 2.77
N GLY A 95 1.74 20.68 3.24
CA GLY A 95 0.62 20.24 2.41
C GLY A 95 0.58 18.74 2.11
N MET A 96 1.24 17.91 2.92
CA MET A 96 1.25 16.44 2.81
C MET A 96 0.01 15.80 3.46
N LYS A 97 -1.17 16.01 2.87
CA LYS A 97 -2.44 15.40 3.33
C LYS A 97 -2.73 14.06 2.62
N PRO A 98 -3.39 13.07 3.25
CA PRO A 98 -3.57 11.70 2.70
C PRO A 98 -4.29 11.57 1.34
N HIS A 99 -4.95 12.62 0.84
CA HIS A 99 -5.74 12.59 -0.39
C HIS A 99 -4.96 12.16 -1.65
N PHE A 100 -3.63 12.26 -1.67
CA PHE A 100 -2.83 11.75 -2.79
C PHE A 100 -2.93 10.22 -2.95
N LEU A 101 -3.36 9.48 -1.93
CA LEU A 101 -3.53 8.03 -1.98
C LEU A 101 -4.67 7.62 -2.90
N ASP A 102 -5.73 8.43 -2.98
CA ASP A 102 -6.86 8.21 -3.89
C ASP A 102 -6.42 8.36 -5.35
N ILE A 103 -5.65 9.43 -5.62
CA ILE A 103 -5.08 9.73 -6.94
C ILE A 103 -4.12 8.61 -7.38
N PHE A 104 -3.27 8.15 -6.46
CA PHE A 104 -2.37 7.02 -6.71
C PHE A 104 -3.15 5.74 -7.06
N ALA A 105 -4.19 5.41 -6.29
CA ALA A 105 -4.99 4.22 -6.53
C ALA A 105 -5.65 4.24 -7.92
N LEU A 106 -6.18 5.40 -8.33
CA LEU A 106 -6.80 5.59 -9.64
C LEU A 106 -5.80 5.40 -10.80
N HIS A 107 -4.62 6.01 -10.71
CA HIS A 107 -3.58 5.87 -11.74
C HIS A 107 -3.05 4.44 -11.82
N MET A 108 -2.81 3.79 -10.67
CA MET A 108 -2.37 2.40 -10.65
C MET A 108 -3.40 1.49 -11.29
N GLU A 109 -4.68 1.64 -10.97
CA GLU A 109 -5.72 0.84 -11.59
C GLU A 109 -5.77 1.01 -13.11
N THR A 110 -5.62 2.23 -13.61
CA THR A 110 -5.55 2.52 -15.05
C THR A 110 -4.40 1.75 -15.71
N ILE A 111 -3.23 1.73 -15.07
CA ILE A 111 -2.06 0.97 -15.55
C ILE A 111 -2.34 -0.53 -15.53
N LEU A 112 -2.90 -1.05 -14.44
CA LEU A 112 -3.21 -2.48 -14.28
C LEU A 112 -4.20 -2.97 -15.33
N ARG A 113 -5.19 -2.14 -15.69
CA ARG A 113 -6.15 -2.44 -16.77
C ARG A 113 -5.48 -2.53 -18.15
N GLY A 114 -4.38 -1.83 -18.37
CA GLY A 114 -3.60 -1.88 -19.61
C GLY A 114 -2.72 -3.13 -19.73
N LEU A 115 -2.53 -3.91 -18.67
CA LEU A 115 -1.68 -5.10 -18.69
C LEU A 115 -2.35 -6.24 -19.47
N LYS A 116 -1.54 -7.02 -20.19
CA LYS A 116 -1.98 -8.21 -20.93
C LYS A 116 -1.89 -9.43 -20.02
N PHE A 117 -2.99 -10.19 -19.97
CA PHE A 117 -3.09 -11.46 -19.26
C PHE A 117 -3.58 -12.51 -20.25
N SER A 118 -3.12 -13.75 -20.08
CA SER A 118 -3.63 -14.90 -20.85
C SER A 118 -5.05 -15.28 -20.48
N ASN A 119 -5.50 -14.87 -19.29
CA ASN A 119 -6.82 -15.13 -18.75
C ASN A 119 -7.40 -13.82 -18.18
N ASP A 120 -8.58 -13.41 -18.67
CA ASP A 120 -9.22 -12.16 -18.22
C ASP A 120 -9.74 -12.27 -16.79
N ASP A 121 -10.19 -13.45 -16.34
CA ASP A 121 -10.65 -13.64 -14.96
C ASP A 121 -9.49 -13.44 -13.97
N GLU A 122 -8.30 -13.94 -14.30
CA GLU A 122 -7.09 -13.71 -13.50
C GLU A 122 -6.70 -12.23 -13.47
N LYS A 123 -6.89 -11.52 -14.59
CA LYS A 123 -6.68 -10.07 -14.65
C LYS A 123 -7.63 -9.31 -13.75
N GLN A 124 -8.92 -9.64 -13.76
CA GLN A 124 -9.90 -9.00 -12.87
C GLN A 124 -9.58 -9.29 -11.41
N ILE A 125 -9.22 -10.52 -11.06
CA ILE A 125 -8.78 -10.90 -9.71
C ILE A 125 -7.53 -10.12 -9.30
N PHE A 126 -6.56 -9.95 -10.20
CA PHE A 126 -5.34 -9.20 -9.94
C PHE A 126 -5.62 -7.71 -9.67
N ILE A 127 -6.46 -7.09 -10.49
CA ILE A 127 -6.90 -5.69 -10.30
C ILE A 127 -7.64 -5.54 -8.97
N LEU A 128 -8.53 -6.47 -8.63
CA LEU A 128 -9.25 -6.47 -7.36
C LEU A 128 -8.31 -6.60 -6.16
N ALA A 129 -7.34 -7.52 -6.23
CA ALA A 129 -6.34 -7.70 -5.17
C ALA A 129 -5.51 -6.43 -4.95
N PHE A 130 -5.13 -5.74 -6.03
CA PHE A 130 -4.38 -4.50 -5.93
C PHE A 130 -5.22 -3.36 -5.33
N ARG A 131 -6.51 -3.27 -5.69
CA ARG A 131 -7.46 -2.35 -5.07
C ARG A 131 -7.57 -2.56 -3.56
N GLN A 132 -7.69 -3.81 -3.13
CA GLN A 132 -7.76 -4.16 -1.71
C GLN A 132 -6.47 -3.77 -0.96
N LEU A 133 -5.30 -4.04 -1.54
CA LEU A 133 -4.01 -3.63 -0.97
C LEU A 133 -3.90 -2.10 -0.85
N ASN A 134 -4.29 -1.36 -1.89
CA ASN A 134 -4.30 0.11 -1.87
C ASN A 134 -5.19 0.66 -0.76
N ALA A 135 -6.41 0.14 -0.65
CA ALA A 135 -7.35 0.55 0.39
C ALA A 135 -6.79 0.29 1.79
N PHE A 136 -6.22 -0.90 2.03
CA PHE A 136 -5.62 -1.25 3.32
C PHE A 136 -4.48 -0.30 3.73
N ILE A 137 -3.58 0.00 2.80
CA ILE A 137 -2.48 0.94 3.04
C ILE A 137 -3.02 2.34 3.31
N ALA A 138 -3.96 2.82 2.49
CA ALA A 138 -4.53 4.15 2.59
C ALA A 138 -5.28 4.38 3.92
N GLU A 139 -6.10 3.42 4.33
CA GLU A 139 -6.81 3.47 5.61
C GLU A 139 -5.85 3.43 6.80
N THR A 140 -4.84 2.55 6.74
CA THR A 140 -3.86 2.43 7.83
C THR A 140 -3.05 3.72 7.99
N MET A 141 -2.62 4.32 6.89
CA MET A 141 -1.94 5.62 6.90
C MET A 141 -2.84 6.73 7.45
N SER A 142 -4.10 6.78 7.01
CA SER A 142 -5.08 7.79 7.45
C SER A 142 -5.40 7.67 8.93
N LEU A 143 -5.48 6.45 9.46
CA LEU A 143 -5.65 6.18 10.89
C LEU A 143 -4.46 6.69 11.71
N ALA A 144 -3.24 6.37 11.28
CA ALA A 144 -2.02 6.83 11.95
C ALA A 144 -1.94 8.36 11.97
N TYR A 145 -2.17 8.99 10.81
CA TYR A 145 -2.20 10.44 10.66
C TYR A 145 -3.23 11.09 11.62
N SER A 146 -4.46 10.55 11.65
CA SER A 146 -5.53 11.07 12.50
C SER A 146 -5.22 10.92 13.99
N LYS A 147 -4.60 9.81 14.41
CA LYS A 147 -4.13 9.61 15.80
C LYS A 147 -3.08 10.64 16.20
N CYS A 148 -2.12 10.94 15.32
CA CYS A 148 -1.12 11.98 15.58
C CYS A 148 -1.78 13.36 15.71
N GLN A 149 -2.74 13.67 14.85
CA GLN A 149 -3.49 14.93 14.89
C GLN A 149 -4.28 15.09 16.20
N GLN A 150 -5.00 14.06 16.64
CA GLN A 150 -5.73 14.06 17.90
C GLN A 150 -4.81 14.28 19.10
N ARG A 151 -3.68 13.56 19.16
CA ARG A 151 -2.67 13.73 20.22
C ARG A 151 -2.11 15.16 20.27
N ALA A 152 -1.80 15.74 19.11
CA ALA A 152 -1.29 17.11 19.03
C ALA A 152 -2.33 18.15 19.47
N MET A 153 -3.62 17.91 19.22
CA MET A 153 -4.70 18.80 19.70
C MET A 153 -4.87 18.73 21.22
N ILE A 154 -4.76 17.54 21.82
CA ILE A 154 -4.84 17.36 23.27
C ILE A 154 -3.64 18.01 23.97
N ALA A 155 -2.42 17.85 23.45
CA ALA A 155 -1.20 18.41 24.02
C ALA A 155 -1.10 19.95 23.91
N ARG A 156 -1.99 20.59 23.14
CA ARG A 156 -2.09 22.05 23.00
C ARG A 156 -3.14 22.67 23.94
N ARG A 157 -3.85 21.87 24.73
CA ARG A 157 -4.75 22.31 25.80
C ARG A 157 -4.02 22.29 27.13
#